data_AF-A0A1H5A292-F1
#
_entry.id   AF-A0A1H5A292-F1
#
_cell.length_a   1.000
_cell.length_b   1.000
_cell.length_c   1.000
_cell.angle_alpha   90.00
_cell.angle_beta   90.00
_cell.angle_gamma   90.00
#
_symmetry.space_group_name_H-M   'P 1'
#
loop_
_entity.id
_entity.type
_entity.pdbx_description
1 polymer ?
#
loop_
_entity_poly.entity_id
_entity_poly.type
_entity_poly.pdbx_seq_one_letter_code
_entity_poly.pdbx_strand_id
1 'polypeptide(L)'
;MERAESAIVWYGNGRFNAADMRRATGLSERSQRELLKLGILQAVPQSRTATRLFDSRMLKRAALIYPLHEHGGLNLQVSGKLVYANTLLESLLYDSIDPWHAHQRMVDKAPHGEREWNWFSTTEDPGKEPGDFYVSLINRYFIASGFAASQHVYGHLTDDGSDIIVFRDAVWDELIDRSGTVPDGAAGQFHPKSALAGKSRIFKSRTASELERDAIKRVVDSPTSIFSVNASLTLRVALRKLLRISGAS
;
A
#
# COMPACT_ATOMS: atom_id res chain seq x y z
N MET A 1 -20.64 -10.52 -18.43
CA MET A 1 -20.64 -9.06 -18.43
C MET A 1 -21.41 -8.51 -17.23
N GLU A 2 -22.72 -8.79 -17.11
CA GLU A 2 -23.57 -8.30 -15.99
C GLU A 2 -23.05 -8.59 -14.56
N ARG A 3 -22.41 -9.75 -14.36
CA ARG A 3 -21.83 -10.14 -13.06
C ARG A 3 -20.60 -9.31 -12.68
N ALA A 4 -19.79 -8.90 -13.65
CA ALA A 4 -18.60 -8.08 -13.41
C ALA A 4 -19.03 -6.63 -13.10
N GLU A 5 -19.95 -6.07 -13.88
CA GLU A 5 -20.51 -4.73 -13.66
C GLU A 5 -21.20 -4.61 -12.30
N SER A 6 -22.02 -5.59 -11.91
CA SER A 6 -22.66 -5.61 -10.58
C SER A 6 -21.64 -5.65 -9.44
N ALA A 7 -20.53 -6.39 -9.62
CA ALA A 7 -19.46 -6.48 -8.62
C ALA A 7 -18.68 -5.17 -8.49
N ILE A 8 -18.43 -4.48 -9.61
CA ILE A 8 -17.78 -3.16 -9.63
C ILE A 8 -18.65 -2.11 -8.94
N VAL A 9 -19.96 -2.08 -9.22
CA VAL A 9 -20.89 -1.16 -8.58
C VAL A 9 -20.94 -1.40 -7.06
N TRP A 10 -20.99 -2.67 -6.64
CA TRP A 10 -20.87 -3.01 -5.22
C TRP A 10 -19.54 -2.53 -4.62
N TYR A 11 -18.42 -2.72 -5.32
CA TYR A 11 -17.12 -2.25 -4.89
C TYR A 11 -17.08 -0.72 -4.74
N GLY A 12 -17.69 0.00 -5.69
CA GLY A 12 -17.80 1.47 -5.69
C GLY A 12 -18.53 2.04 -4.47
N ASN A 13 -19.40 1.26 -3.81
CA ASN A 13 -19.99 1.66 -2.54
C ASN A 13 -18.96 1.79 -1.40
N GLY A 14 -17.78 1.18 -1.55
CA GLY A 14 -16.61 1.42 -0.69
C GLY A 14 -16.80 0.98 0.77
N ARG A 15 -17.64 -0.02 1.04
CA ARG A 15 -17.92 -0.53 2.38
C ARG A 15 -17.68 -2.04 2.45
N PHE A 16 -16.60 -2.44 3.12
CA PHE A 16 -16.16 -3.83 3.21
C PHE A 16 -16.18 -4.33 4.65
N ASN A 17 -16.80 -5.48 4.90
CA ASN A 17 -16.79 -6.08 6.24
C ASN A 17 -15.53 -6.95 6.45
N ALA A 18 -15.39 -7.54 7.64
CA ALA A 18 -14.24 -8.39 7.97
C ALA A 18 -14.07 -9.63 7.06
N ALA A 19 -15.18 -10.19 6.57
CA ALA A 19 -15.17 -11.33 5.66
C ALA A 19 -14.70 -10.92 4.25
N ASP A 20 -15.09 -9.74 3.78
CA ASP A 20 -14.58 -9.16 2.54
C ASP A 20 -13.08 -8.89 2.62
N MET A 21 -12.63 -8.30 3.73
CA MET A 21 -11.20 -8.08 4.01
C MET A 21 -10.43 -9.40 3.99
N ARG A 22 -10.92 -10.44 4.69
CA ARG A 22 -10.28 -11.76 4.70
C ARG A 22 -10.25 -12.40 3.31
N ARG A 23 -11.33 -12.30 2.54
CA ARG A 23 -11.42 -12.82 1.18
C ARG A 23 -10.38 -12.19 0.26
N ALA A 24 -10.25 -10.86 0.32
CA ALA A 24 -9.30 -10.14 -0.53
C ALA A 24 -7.85 -10.37 -0.12
N THR A 25 -7.58 -10.36 1.19
CA THR A 25 -6.21 -10.16 1.71
C THR A 25 -5.63 -11.37 2.43
N GLY A 26 -6.44 -12.36 2.82
CA GLY A 26 -6.01 -13.45 3.70
C GLY A 26 -5.92 -13.08 5.19
N LEU A 27 -5.96 -11.79 5.56
CA LEU A 27 -5.88 -11.39 6.97
C LEU A 27 -7.08 -11.87 7.78
N SER A 28 -6.80 -12.58 8.86
CA SER A 28 -7.81 -13.01 9.83
C SER A 28 -8.49 -11.81 10.49
N GLU A 29 -9.72 -11.97 10.96
CA GLU A 29 -10.42 -10.91 11.71
C GLU A 29 -9.65 -10.51 12.98
N ARG A 30 -8.93 -11.47 13.61
CA ARG A 30 -8.05 -11.17 14.75
C ARG A 30 -6.94 -10.20 14.35
N SER A 31 -6.25 -10.48 13.25
CA SER A 31 -5.18 -9.62 12.70
C SER A 31 -5.74 -8.24 12.33
N GLN A 32 -6.92 -8.18 11.72
CA GLN A 32 -7.59 -6.91 11.40
C GLN A 32 -7.87 -6.08 12.67
N ARG A 33 -8.36 -6.72 13.75
CA ARG A 33 -8.59 -6.05 15.05
C ARG A 33 -7.31 -5.56 15.70
N GLU A 34 -6.22 -6.31 15.58
CA GLU A 34 -4.91 -5.91 16.08
C GLU A 34 -4.40 -4.66 15.37
N LEU A 35 -4.46 -4.65 14.04
CA LEU A 35 -4.06 -3.48 13.23
C LEU A 35 -4.95 -2.25 13.48
N LEU A 36 -6.24 -2.44 13.80
CA LEU A 36 -7.14 -1.36 14.23
C LEU A 36 -6.73 -0.77 15.58
N LYS A 37 -6.36 -1.60 16.57
CA LYS A 37 -5.89 -1.12 17.88
C LYS A 37 -4.62 -0.29 17.75
N LEU A 38 -3.75 -0.64 16.80
CA LEU A 38 -2.53 0.09 16.48
C LEU A 38 -2.77 1.35 15.65
N GLY A 39 -4.00 1.58 15.15
CA GLY A 39 -4.33 2.70 14.28
C GLY A 39 -3.81 2.58 12.84
N ILE A 40 -3.28 1.41 12.47
CA ILE A 40 -2.75 1.10 11.13
C ILE A 40 -3.90 0.91 10.14
N LEU A 41 -4.94 0.17 10.55
CA LEU A 41 -6.23 0.18 9.87
C LEU A 41 -7.19 1.10 10.62
N GLN A 42 -8.17 1.63 9.90
CA GLN A 42 -9.20 2.49 10.44
C GLN A 42 -10.57 1.97 9.99
N ALA A 43 -11.54 1.99 10.89
CA ALA A 43 -12.91 1.66 10.53
C ALA A 43 -13.61 2.91 10.02
N VAL A 44 -14.59 2.72 9.14
CA VAL A 44 -15.57 3.76 8.81
C VAL A 44 -16.28 4.17 10.11
N PRO A 45 -16.41 5.47 10.42
CA PRO A 45 -17.17 5.95 11.57
C PRO A 45 -18.64 5.48 11.50
N GLN A 46 -19.08 4.74 12.52
CA GLN A 46 -20.44 4.19 12.60
C GLN A 46 -20.90 4.09 14.06
N SER A 47 -22.19 3.79 14.27
CA SER A 47 -22.71 3.53 15.61
C SER A 47 -22.01 2.31 16.23
N ARG A 48 -21.93 2.28 17.57
CA ARG A 48 -21.18 1.27 18.32
C ARG A 48 -21.66 -0.17 18.10
N THR A 49 -22.93 -0.34 17.75
CA THR A 49 -23.58 -1.63 17.50
C THR A 49 -23.53 -2.06 16.03
N ALA A 50 -23.10 -1.17 15.13
CA ALA A 50 -23.01 -1.48 13.71
C ALA A 50 -21.88 -2.48 13.42
N THR A 51 -22.07 -3.26 12.36
CA THR A 51 -21.01 -4.11 11.82
C THR A 51 -19.86 -3.23 11.36
N ARG A 52 -18.65 -3.52 11.82
CA ARG A 52 -17.48 -2.73 11.43
C ARG A 52 -17.21 -2.85 9.93
N LEU A 53 -17.14 -1.70 9.26
CA LEU A 53 -16.80 -1.59 7.85
C LEU A 53 -15.46 -0.88 7.64
N PHE A 54 -14.78 -1.25 6.57
CA PHE A 54 -13.54 -0.67 6.06
C PHE A 54 -13.81 -0.06 4.69
N ASP A 55 -13.03 0.95 4.31
CA ASP A 55 -13.05 1.51 2.96
C ASP A 55 -12.05 0.81 2.03
N SER A 56 -12.04 1.22 0.76
CA SER A 56 -11.14 0.65 -0.26
C SER A 56 -9.66 0.89 0.07
N ARG A 57 -9.32 2.01 0.69
CA ARG A 57 -7.95 2.32 1.11
C ARG A 57 -7.47 1.37 2.19
N MET A 58 -8.30 1.10 3.19
CA MET A 58 -7.96 0.14 4.24
C MET A 58 -7.86 -1.28 3.71
N LEU A 59 -8.72 -1.66 2.76
CA LEU A 59 -8.63 -2.96 2.09
C LEU A 59 -7.32 -3.12 1.32
N LYS A 60 -6.95 -2.12 0.52
CA LYS A 60 -5.70 -2.17 -0.26
C LYS A 60 -4.46 -2.11 0.66
N ARG A 61 -4.50 -1.31 1.73
CA ARG A 61 -3.45 -1.33 2.77
C ARG A 61 -3.31 -2.73 3.38
N ALA A 62 -4.42 -3.35 3.77
CA ALA A 62 -4.44 -4.70 4.31
C ALA A 62 -3.90 -5.74 3.31
N ALA A 63 -4.18 -5.59 2.02
CA ALA A 63 -3.68 -6.48 0.97
C ALA A 63 -2.14 -6.47 0.86
N LEU A 64 -1.49 -5.34 1.13
CA LEU A 64 -0.02 -5.25 1.14
C LEU A 64 0.61 -5.75 2.45
N ILE A 65 -0.11 -5.64 3.57
CA ILE A 65 0.40 -6.10 4.88
C ILE A 65 0.58 -7.61 4.91
N TYR A 66 -0.38 -8.35 4.36
CA TYR A 66 -0.39 -9.81 4.40
C TYR A 66 0.87 -10.48 3.83
N PRO A 67 1.29 -10.21 2.57
CA PRO A 67 2.48 -10.86 2.02
C PRO A 67 3.78 -10.47 2.73
N LEU A 68 3.88 -9.24 3.25
CA LEU A 68 5.02 -8.82 4.06
C LEU A 68 5.10 -9.60 5.39
N HIS A 69 3.95 -9.87 5.99
CA HIS A 69 3.85 -10.64 7.23
C HIS A 69 4.13 -12.14 7.00
N GLU A 70 3.39 -12.76 6.09
CA GLU A 70 3.40 -14.21 5.90
C GLU A 70 4.61 -14.71 5.14
N HIS A 71 5.10 -13.95 4.16
CA HIS A 71 6.20 -14.38 3.29
C HIS A 71 7.49 -13.60 3.56
N GLY A 72 7.39 -12.35 4.03
CA GLY A 72 8.55 -11.56 4.42
C GLY A 72 9.11 -11.90 5.80
N GLY A 73 8.41 -12.75 6.58
CA GLY A 73 8.82 -13.14 7.93
C GLY A 73 8.77 -12.01 8.95
N LEU A 74 8.17 -10.87 8.60
CA LEU A 74 7.98 -9.74 9.49
C LEU A 74 6.81 -10.03 10.43
N ASN A 75 6.88 -9.54 11.66
CA ASN A 75 5.72 -9.56 12.53
C ASN A 75 4.60 -8.67 11.94
N LEU A 76 3.35 -8.95 12.32
CA LEU A 76 2.17 -8.25 11.78
C LEU A 76 2.22 -6.74 12.02
N GLN A 77 2.69 -6.32 13.19
CA GLN A 77 2.81 -4.92 13.58
C GLN A 77 3.83 -4.18 12.71
N VAL A 78 5.01 -4.74 12.48
CA VAL A 78 6.06 -4.16 11.65
C VAL A 78 5.63 -4.11 10.19
N SER A 79 5.03 -5.19 9.68
CA SER A 79 4.43 -5.20 8.33
C SER A 79 3.38 -4.09 8.19
N GLY A 80 2.53 -3.94 9.19
CA GLY A 80 1.52 -2.90 9.26
C GLY A 80 2.11 -1.49 9.29
N LYS A 81 3.13 -1.25 10.13
CA LYS A 81 3.84 0.04 10.22
C LYS A 81 4.56 0.37 8.91
N LEU A 82 5.20 -0.62 8.29
CA LEU A 82 5.94 -0.48 7.04
C LEU A 82 4.99 -0.03 5.93
N VAL A 83 3.89 -0.75 5.74
CA VAL A 83 2.87 -0.38 4.75
C VAL A 83 2.26 0.96 5.12
N TYR A 84 1.93 1.21 6.39
CA TYR A 84 1.39 2.49 6.82
C TYR A 84 2.33 3.65 6.49
N ALA A 85 3.62 3.54 6.80
CA ALA A 85 4.64 4.51 6.44
C ALA A 85 4.72 4.71 4.92
N ASN A 86 4.77 3.62 4.14
CA ASN A 86 4.72 3.69 2.69
C ASN A 86 3.44 4.35 2.16
N THR A 87 2.27 4.08 2.75
CA THR A 87 0.98 4.68 2.34
C THR A 87 0.87 6.17 2.65
N LEU A 88 1.59 6.64 3.68
CA LEU A 88 1.69 8.08 3.95
C LEU A 88 2.60 8.77 2.94
N LEU A 89 3.48 8.01 2.29
CA LEU A 89 4.42 8.47 1.28
C LEU A 89 3.85 8.35 -0.13
N GLU A 90 2.83 7.51 -0.35
CA GLU A 90 2.28 7.26 -1.69
C GLU A 90 0.76 7.01 -1.69
N SER A 91 -0.02 8.07 -1.99
CA SER A 91 -1.46 7.94 -2.31
C SER A 91 -1.67 7.33 -3.70
N LEU A 92 -0.70 7.49 -4.60
CA LEU A 92 -0.83 7.21 -6.03
C LEU A 92 -1.05 5.73 -6.35
N LEU A 93 -0.42 4.81 -5.62
CA LEU A 93 -0.60 3.37 -5.84
C LEU A 93 -2.04 2.92 -5.59
N TYR A 94 -2.68 3.50 -4.57
CA TYR A 94 -4.05 3.14 -4.22
C TYR A 94 -5.08 3.72 -5.18
N ASP A 95 -4.81 4.89 -5.76
CA ASP A 95 -5.74 5.51 -6.70
C ASP A 95 -5.56 4.95 -8.13
N SER A 96 -4.35 4.51 -8.49
CA SER A 96 -4.02 3.92 -9.80
C SER A 96 -4.48 2.47 -9.96
N ILE A 97 -4.51 1.68 -8.89
CA ILE A 97 -4.99 0.29 -8.92
C ILE A 97 -6.35 0.23 -8.21
N ASP A 98 -7.39 0.62 -8.96
CA ASP A 98 -8.76 0.66 -8.49
C ASP A 98 -9.73 0.11 -9.57
N PRO A 99 -10.51 -0.95 -9.29
CA PRO A 99 -11.43 -1.52 -10.27
C PRO A 99 -12.55 -0.56 -10.69
N TRP A 100 -13.00 0.32 -9.78
CA TRP A 100 -14.02 1.31 -10.09
C TRP A 100 -13.48 2.39 -11.04
N HIS A 101 -12.29 2.93 -10.76
CA HIS A 101 -11.66 3.89 -11.67
C HIS A 101 -11.29 3.28 -13.02
N ALA A 102 -10.76 2.05 -13.03
CA ALA A 102 -10.42 1.35 -14.28
C ALA A 102 -11.67 1.14 -15.16
N HIS A 103 -12.79 0.76 -14.55
CA HIS A 103 -14.06 0.63 -15.25
C HIS A 103 -14.55 1.97 -15.82
N GLN A 104 -14.53 3.04 -15.00
CA GLN A 104 -14.92 4.38 -15.46
C GLN A 104 -14.07 4.84 -16.65
N ARG A 105 -12.74 4.71 -16.55
CA ARG A 105 -11.79 5.08 -17.60
C ARG A 105 -12.00 4.28 -18.89
N MET A 106 -12.37 3.00 -18.80
CA MET A 106 -12.73 2.19 -19.95
C MET A 106 -14.02 2.69 -20.62
N VAL A 107 -15.07 2.96 -19.84
CA VAL A 107 -16.34 3.49 -20.34
C VAL A 107 -16.13 4.86 -21.02
N ASP A 108 -15.32 5.72 -20.41
CA ASP A 108 -14.99 7.06 -20.91
C ASP A 108 -13.98 7.03 -22.08
N LYS A 109 -13.49 5.85 -22.47
CA LYS A 109 -12.46 5.64 -23.50
C LYS A 109 -11.19 6.48 -23.24
N ALA A 110 -10.82 6.64 -21.97
CA ALA A 110 -9.60 7.32 -21.58
C ALA A 110 -8.36 6.52 -22.06
N PRO A 111 -7.21 7.19 -22.30
CA PRO A 111 -5.97 6.51 -22.62
C PRO A 111 -5.65 5.41 -21.61
N HIS A 112 -5.31 4.21 -22.10
CA HIS A 112 -5.02 3.01 -21.30
C HIS A 112 -6.19 2.42 -20.49
N GLY A 113 -7.40 3.00 -20.54
CA GLY A 113 -8.55 2.52 -19.76
C GLY A 113 -8.91 1.05 -20.02
N GLU A 114 -8.86 0.60 -21.28
CA GLU A 114 -9.09 -0.81 -21.63
C GLU A 114 -8.02 -1.73 -21.01
N ARG A 115 -6.75 -1.33 -21.05
CA ARG A 115 -5.65 -2.10 -20.43
C ARG A 115 -5.82 -2.20 -18.91
N GLU A 116 -6.14 -1.09 -18.25
CA GLU A 116 -6.39 -1.05 -16.81
C GLU A 116 -7.59 -1.92 -16.43
N TRP A 117 -8.66 -1.86 -17.23
CA TRP A 117 -9.85 -2.69 -17.05
C TRP A 117 -9.55 -4.18 -17.22
N ASN A 118 -8.68 -4.54 -18.17
CA ASN A 118 -8.28 -5.92 -18.40
C ASN A 118 -7.57 -6.56 -17.20
N TRP A 119 -6.99 -5.77 -16.29
CA TRP A 119 -6.49 -6.28 -15.00
C TRP A 119 -7.60 -6.91 -14.15
N PHE A 120 -8.84 -6.44 -14.30
CA PHE A 120 -9.98 -6.79 -13.45
C PHE A 120 -11.15 -7.39 -14.23
N SER A 121 -11.00 -7.78 -15.49
CA SER A 121 -12.13 -8.26 -16.30
C SER A 121 -11.86 -9.58 -17.03
N THR A 122 -10.58 -9.86 -17.31
CA THR A 122 -10.13 -11.09 -17.97
C THR A 122 -10.21 -12.28 -17.01
N THR A 123 -10.26 -13.51 -17.55
CA THR A 123 -10.13 -14.75 -16.75
C THR A 123 -8.68 -15.16 -16.51
N GLU A 124 -7.73 -14.51 -17.20
CA GLU A 124 -6.31 -14.74 -17.03
C GLU A 124 -5.81 -14.16 -15.70
N ASP A 125 -4.79 -14.77 -15.12
CA ASP A 125 -4.17 -14.24 -13.93
C ASP A 125 -3.39 -12.96 -14.23
N PRO A 126 -3.46 -11.95 -13.35
CA PRO A 126 -2.70 -10.73 -13.55
C PRO A 126 -1.21 -11.05 -13.55
N GLY A 127 -0.50 -10.57 -14.57
CA GLY A 127 0.95 -10.69 -14.69
C GLY A 127 1.71 -9.49 -14.16
N LYS A 128 3.03 -9.65 -13.99
CA LYS A 128 3.95 -8.54 -13.72
C LYS A 128 3.95 -7.57 -14.92
N GLU A 129 4.00 -6.27 -14.63
CA GLU A 129 4.09 -5.21 -15.63
C GLU A 129 5.32 -4.30 -15.46
N PRO A 130 5.79 -3.65 -16.54
CA PRO A 130 6.93 -2.73 -16.48
C PRO A 130 6.74 -1.54 -15.52
N GLY A 131 5.49 -1.13 -15.27
CA GLY A 131 5.13 -0.03 -14.36
C GLY A 131 4.75 -0.48 -12.95
N ASP A 132 5.03 -1.74 -12.58
CA ASP A 132 4.69 -2.23 -11.24
C ASP A 132 5.53 -1.54 -10.16
N PHE A 133 4.85 -1.22 -9.06
CA PHE A 133 5.42 -0.66 -7.85
C PHE A 133 5.78 -1.77 -6.87
N TYR A 134 6.89 -1.57 -6.17
CA TYR A 134 7.48 -2.55 -5.27
C TYR A 134 7.75 -1.94 -3.91
N VAL A 135 7.62 -2.78 -2.89
CA VAL A 135 8.11 -2.53 -1.55
C VAL A 135 9.19 -3.55 -1.25
N SER A 136 10.36 -3.07 -0.83
CA SER A 136 11.57 -3.88 -0.68
C SER A 136 12.22 -3.74 0.68
N LEU A 137 12.83 -4.83 1.13
CA LEU A 137 13.81 -4.88 2.20
C LEU A 137 15.18 -5.16 1.60
N ILE A 138 16.11 -4.22 1.75
CA ILE A 138 17.48 -4.32 1.26
C ILE A 138 18.40 -4.65 2.45
N ASN A 139 19.23 -5.68 2.29
CA ASN A 139 20.13 -6.21 3.32
C ASN A 139 19.43 -6.51 4.65
N ARG A 140 18.15 -6.92 4.58
CA ARG A 140 17.27 -7.20 5.73
C ARG A 140 17.06 -6.03 6.70
N TYR A 141 17.43 -4.82 6.31
CA TYR A 141 17.47 -3.67 7.21
C TYR A 141 16.80 -2.45 6.60
N PHE A 142 17.24 -2.03 5.42
CA PHE A 142 16.73 -0.83 4.76
C PHE A 142 15.40 -1.12 4.10
N ILE A 143 14.46 -0.20 4.25
CA ILE A 143 13.14 -0.29 3.68
C ILE A 143 13.09 0.67 2.50
N ALA A 144 12.76 0.14 1.32
CA ALA A 144 12.68 0.90 0.09
C ALA A 144 11.34 0.69 -0.61
N SER A 145 10.96 1.64 -1.44
CA SER A 145 9.80 1.52 -2.30
C SER A 145 9.97 2.30 -3.59
N GLY A 146 9.33 1.87 -4.66
CA GLY A 146 9.41 2.51 -5.96
C GLY A 146 9.11 1.56 -7.10
N PHE A 147 9.31 2.03 -8.31
CA PHE A 147 9.28 1.17 -9.50
C PHE A 147 10.49 0.24 -9.51
N ALA A 148 10.40 -0.87 -10.24
CA ALA A 148 11.49 -1.86 -10.30
C ALA A 148 12.87 -1.25 -10.67
N ALA A 149 12.87 -0.22 -11.51
CA ALA A 149 14.09 0.47 -11.96
C ALA A 149 14.53 1.62 -11.04
N SER A 150 13.67 2.09 -10.13
CA SER A 150 13.93 3.26 -9.28
C SER A 150 13.25 3.09 -7.93
N GLN A 151 13.97 2.46 -6.99
CA GLN A 151 13.53 2.31 -5.61
C GLN A 151 14.27 3.29 -4.71
N HIS A 152 13.55 3.89 -3.78
CA HIS A 152 14.09 4.86 -2.83
C HIS A 152 13.94 4.33 -1.41
N VAL A 153 15.03 4.38 -0.65
CA VAL A 153 15.05 3.98 0.76
C VAL A 153 14.39 5.07 1.59
N TYR A 154 13.32 4.75 2.32
CA TYR A 154 12.61 5.69 3.20
C TYR A 154 12.81 5.44 4.69
N GLY A 155 13.50 4.35 5.05
CA GLY A 155 13.68 4.01 6.45
C GLY A 155 14.44 2.72 6.63
N HIS A 156 14.42 2.23 7.86
CA HIS A 156 15.04 0.98 8.23
C HIS A 156 14.30 0.30 9.39
N LEU A 157 14.54 -0.99 9.57
CA LEU A 157 14.14 -1.73 10.75
C LEU A 157 15.03 -1.38 11.95
N THR A 158 14.51 -1.48 13.16
CA THR A 158 15.36 -1.50 14.36
C THR A 158 16.23 -2.75 14.39
N ASP A 159 17.33 -2.74 15.13
CA ASP A 159 18.30 -3.84 15.15
C ASP A 159 17.68 -5.17 15.63
N ASP A 160 16.67 -5.10 16.50
CA ASP A 160 15.87 -6.23 16.98
C ASP A 160 14.70 -6.60 16.06
N GLY A 161 14.48 -5.86 14.96
CA GLY A 161 13.40 -6.05 14.01
C GLY A 161 11.99 -5.80 14.58
N SER A 162 11.87 -5.17 15.76
CA SER A 162 10.58 -4.97 16.43
C SER A 162 9.84 -3.71 15.98
N ASP A 163 10.54 -2.76 15.35
CA ASP A 163 9.96 -1.50 14.89
C ASP A 163 10.61 -1.01 13.58
N ILE A 164 10.03 0.06 13.02
CA ILE A 164 10.60 0.80 11.90
C ILE A 164 11.01 2.21 12.34
N ILE A 165 12.06 2.71 11.70
CA ILE A 165 12.47 4.11 11.78
C ILE A 165 12.38 4.69 10.37
N VAL A 166 11.49 5.66 10.20
CA VAL A 166 11.30 6.38 8.94
C VAL A 166 12.23 7.59 8.93
N PHE A 167 12.98 7.74 7.86
CA PHE A 167 13.83 8.90 7.72
C PHE A 167 13.00 10.12 7.32
N ARG A 168 13.10 11.19 8.10
CA ARG A 168 12.67 12.54 7.72
C ARG A 168 13.61 12.93 6.56
N ASP A 169 13.06 13.35 5.42
CA ASP A 169 13.77 13.71 4.18
C ASP A 169 14.12 12.56 3.21
N ALA A 170 13.82 11.30 3.51
CA ALA A 170 14.35 10.20 2.69
C ALA A 170 13.56 9.88 1.43
N VAL A 171 12.27 10.18 1.33
CA VAL A 171 11.53 9.98 0.07
C VAL A 171 10.41 11.01 -0.05
N TRP A 172 10.39 11.70 -1.19
CA TRP A 172 9.35 12.61 -1.71
C TRP A 172 9.37 14.09 -1.28
N ASP A 173 10.44 14.61 -0.67
CA ASP A 173 10.62 16.07 -0.52
C ASP A 173 10.89 16.81 -1.86
N GLU A 174 10.88 16.11 -2.99
CA GLU A 174 10.80 16.73 -4.32
C GLU A 174 9.35 16.90 -4.82
N LEU A 175 8.38 16.19 -4.22
CA LEU A 175 6.93 16.39 -4.44
C LEU A 175 6.26 17.22 -3.35
N ILE A 176 6.98 17.58 -2.28
CA ILE A 176 6.55 18.57 -1.30
C ILE A 176 7.63 19.65 -1.36
N ASP A 177 7.32 20.79 -1.94
CA ASP A 177 8.27 21.89 -1.92
C ASP A 177 8.68 22.22 -0.47
N ARG A 178 9.80 22.92 -0.27
CA ARG A 178 10.25 23.32 1.09
C ARG A 178 9.26 24.23 1.84
N SER A 179 8.21 24.72 1.18
CA SER A 179 7.10 25.46 1.78
C SER A 179 5.91 24.55 2.18
N GLY A 180 6.00 23.26 1.89
CA GLY A 180 5.00 22.26 2.19
C GLY A 180 3.94 22.08 1.10
N THR A 181 4.05 22.69 -0.07
CA THR A 181 3.03 22.56 -1.12
C THR A 181 3.31 21.31 -1.95
N VAL A 182 2.30 20.45 -2.09
CA VAL A 182 2.33 19.33 -3.03
C VAL A 182 1.87 19.88 -4.40
N PRO A 183 2.66 19.76 -5.47
CA PRO A 183 2.17 20.02 -6.82
C PRO A 183 1.10 18.96 -7.14
N ASP A 184 -0.14 19.42 -7.29
CA ASP A 184 -1.34 18.66 -7.64
C ASP A 184 -1.84 17.62 -6.63
N GLY A 185 -2.83 18.05 -5.84
CA GLY A 185 -3.76 17.18 -5.14
C GLY A 185 -4.96 17.98 -4.64
N ALA A 186 -6.16 17.65 -5.12
CA ALA A 186 -7.40 18.31 -4.73
C ALA A 186 -7.52 18.43 -3.19
N ALA A 187 -8.02 19.58 -2.72
CA ALA A 187 -8.04 20.06 -1.33
C ALA A 187 -8.77 19.19 -0.27
N GLY A 188 -9.05 17.91 -0.56
CA GLY A 188 -9.67 16.94 0.35
C GLY A 188 -8.87 15.66 0.57
N GLN A 189 -7.66 15.52 0.02
CA GLN A 189 -6.83 14.34 0.26
C GLN A 189 -6.03 14.49 1.56
N PHE A 190 -6.06 13.44 2.38
CA PHE A 190 -5.32 13.36 3.64
C PHE A 190 -3.81 13.44 3.35
N HIS A 191 -3.21 14.62 3.54
CA HIS A 191 -1.77 14.81 3.43
C HIS A 191 -1.12 14.69 4.81
N PRO A 192 -0.22 13.74 5.03
CA PRO A 192 0.31 13.43 6.35
C PRO A 192 1.51 14.30 6.72
N LYS A 193 1.40 15.62 6.47
CA LYS A 193 2.36 16.62 7.00
C LYS A 193 2.59 16.42 8.50
N SER A 194 1.58 15.97 9.25
CA SER A 194 1.67 15.72 10.69
C SER A 194 2.39 14.42 11.07
N ALA A 195 2.41 13.39 10.21
CA ALA A 195 3.05 12.11 10.53
C ALA A 195 4.57 12.13 10.28
N LEU A 196 5.02 12.88 9.27
CA LEU A 196 6.44 13.06 8.97
C LEU A 196 7.12 14.12 9.85
N ALA A 197 6.35 15.07 10.42
CA ALA A 197 6.82 16.06 11.40
C ALA A 197 7.19 15.47 12.78
N GLY A 198 7.44 14.16 12.88
CA GLY A 198 7.89 13.50 14.11
C GLY A 198 6.81 13.21 15.15
N LYS A 199 5.53 13.39 14.82
CA LYS A 199 4.40 13.19 15.75
C LYS A 199 3.57 11.94 15.46
N SER A 200 4.04 11.05 14.58
CA SER A 200 3.39 9.75 14.35
C SER A 200 3.38 8.94 15.65
N ARG A 201 2.21 8.41 16.02
CA ARG A 201 2.07 7.46 17.13
C ARG A 201 2.38 6.01 16.70
N ILE A 202 2.59 5.79 15.40
CA ILE A 202 2.69 4.46 14.80
C ILE A 202 4.15 4.04 14.57
N PHE A 203 5.03 4.98 14.24
CA PHE A 203 6.45 4.70 14.02
C PHE A 203 7.31 5.88 14.47
N LYS A 204 8.60 5.60 14.69
CA LYS A 204 9.59 6.63 14.97
C LYS A 204 10.05 7.26 13.65
N SER A 205 10.38 8.54 13.69
CA SER A 205 11.05 9.20 12.57
C SER A 205 12.19 10.10 13.03
N ARG A 206 13.23 10.21 12.20
CA ARG A 206 14.40 11.08 12.44
C ARG A 206 15.10 11.41 11.12
N THR A 207 15.90 12.46 11.08
CA THR A 207 16.76 12.74 9.92
C THR A 207 17.89 11.71 9.83
N ALA A 208 18.21 11.27 8.61
CA ALA A 208 19.37 10.40 8.36
C ALA A 208 20.68 11.20 8.48
N SER A 209 21.64 10.67 9.23
CA SER A 209 23.01 11.21 9.32
C SER A 209 23.77 11.02 8.00
N GLU A 210 24.87 11.75 7.82
CA GLU A 210 25.73 11.61 6.63
C GLU A 210 26.25 10.17 6.46
N LEU A 211 26.74 9.56 7.54
CA LEU A 211 27.20 8.16 7.53
C LEU A 211 26.11 7.18 7.08
N GLU A 212 24.86 7.44 7.46
CA GLU A 212 23.72 6.62 7.04
C GLU A 212 23.34 6.86 5.59
N ARG A 213 23.40 8.10 5.10
CA ARG A 213 23.20 8.40 3.68
C ARG A 213 24.24 7.71 2.81
N ASP A 214 25.50 7.68 3.25
CA ASP A 214 26.58 6.96 2.58
C ASP A 214 26.40 5.43 2.65
N ALA A 215 25.90 4.91 3.78
CA ALA A 215 25.55 3.51 3.90
C ALA A 215 24.38 3.13 2.97
N ILE A 216 23.33 3.94 2.92
CA ILE A 216 22.18 3.77 2.03
C ILE A 216 22.65 3.74 0.58
N LYS A 217 23.45 4.72 0.15
CA LYS A 217 23.98 4.79 -1.21
C LYS A 217 24.74 3.51 -1.58
N ARG A 218 25.68 3.08 -0.73
CA ARG A 218 26.43 1.83 -0.96
C ARG A 218 25.53 0.61 -1.06
N VAL A 219 24.51 0.52 -0.20
CA VAL A 219 23.61 -0.63 -0.17
C VAL A 219 22.65 -0.64 -1.36
N VAL A 220 22.24 0.53 -1.86
CA VAL A 220 21.43 0.65 -3.09
C VAL A 220 22.27 0.30 -4.32
N ASP A 221 23.52 0.78 -4.39
CA ASP A 221 24.42 0.53 -5.53
C ASP A 221 24.91 -0.92 -5.60
N SER A 222 25.01 -1.61 -4.47
CA SER A 222 25.52 -3.00 -4.38
C SER A 222 24.87 -3.77 -3.23
N PRO A 223 23.59 -4.15 -3.38
CA PRO A 223 22.87 -4.88 -2.34
C PRO A 223 23.37 -6.31 -2.23
N THR A 224 23.57 -6.78 -0.99
CA THR A 224 23.89 -8.18 -0.69
C THR A 224 22.66 -9.07 -0.76
N SER A 225 21.49 -8.52 -0.40
CA SER A 225 20.21 -9.20 -0.54
C SER A 225 19.07 -8.21 -0.74
N ILE A 226 18.09 -8.59 -1.55
CA ILE A 226 16.83 -7.86 -1.71
C ILE A 226 15.68 -8.85 -1.57
N PHE A 227 14.75 -8.55 -0.66
CA PHE A 227 13.42 -9.12 -0.65
C PHE A 227 12.44 -8.07 -1.14
N SER A 228 11.62 -8.38 -2.14
CA SER A 228 10.65 -7.43 -2.68
C SER A 228 9.27 -8.04 -2.83
N VAL A 229 8.25 -7.25 -2.49
CA VAL A 229 6.85 -7.53 -2.79
C VAL A 229 6.43 -6.62 -3.94
N ASN A 230 5.91 -7.22 -5.02
CA ASN A 230 5.25 -6.47 -6.10
C ASN A 230 3.90 -5.98 -5.58
N ALA A 231 3.86 -4.74 -5.10
CA ALA A 231 2.68 -4.15 -4.49
C ALA A 231 1.56 -4.01 -5.52
N SER A 232 1.88 -3.60 -6.75
CA SER A 232 0.90 -3.46 -7.83
C SER A 232 0.20 -4.77 -8.18
N LEU A 233 0.96 -5.82 -8.40
CA LEU A 233 0.42 -7.14 -8.67
C LEU A 233 -0.37 -7.69 -7.47
N THR A 234 0.14 -7.50 -6.25
CA THR A 234 -0.55 -7.92 -5.02
C THR A 234 -1.93 -7.30 -4.92
N LEU A 235 -2.05 -6.00 -5.20
CA LEU A 235 -3.34 -5.30 -5.20
C LEU A 235 -4.28 -5.84 -6.28
N ARG A 236 -3.78 -6.03 -7.51
CA ARG A 236 -4.58 -6.61 -8.61
C ARG A 236 -5.14 -7.98 -8.24
N VAL A 237 -4.31 -8.87 -7.68
CA VAL A 237 -4.74 -10.19 -7.20
C VAL A 237 -5.78 -10.08 -6.09
N ALA A 238 -5.52 -9.27 -5.06
CA ALA A 238 -6.42 -9.12 -3.91
C ALA A 238 -7.81 -8.58 -4.32
N LEU A 239 -7.84 -7.61 -5.23
CA LEU A 239 -9.06 -7.00 -5.73
C LEU A 239 -9.84 -7.96 -6.64
N ARG A 240 -9.15 -8.78 -7.48
CA ARG A 240 -9.82 -9.85 -8.24
C ARG A 240 -10.44 -10.91 -7.33
N LYS A 241 -9.75 -11.30 -6.25
CA LYS A 241 -10.30 -12.21 -5.21
C LYS A 241 -11.54 -11.62 -4.55
N LEU A 242 -11.51 -10.33 -4.24
CA LEU A 242 -12.65 -9.61 -3.67
C LEU A 242 -13.87 -9.65 -4.60
N LEU A 243 -13.65 -9.39 -5.90
CA LEU A 243 -14.65 -9.33 -6.96
C LEU A 243 -15.08 -10.70 -7.50
N ARG A 244 -14.45 -11.79 -7.05
CA ARG A 244 -14.73 -13.19 -7.46
C ARG A 244 -14.52 -13.43 -8.96
N ILE A 245 -13.45 -12.87 -9.52
CA ILE A 245 -13.09 -13.03 -10.93
C ILE A 245 -12.14 -14.22 -11.04
N SER A 246 -12.59 -15.26 -11.77
CA SER A 246 -11.90 -16.55 -11.86
C SER A 246 -10.57 -16.44 -12.61
N GLY A 247 -9.59 -17.18 -12.09
CA GLY A 247 -8.15 -17.15 -12.37
C GLY A 247 -7.38 -17.38 -11.06
N ALA A 248 -7.85 -16.76 -9.97
CA ALA A 248 -7.21 -16.83 -8.66
C ALA A 248 -7.31 -18.22 -8.00
N SER A 249 -6.26 -19.02 -8.16
CA SER A 249 -5.93 -20.17 -7.30
C SER A 249 -5.74 -19.73 -5.84
#